data_AF-A0A6L3EPY4-F1
#
_entry.id   AF-A0A6L3EPY4-F1
#
_cell.length_a   1.000
_cell.length_b   1.000
_cell.length_c   1.000
_cell.angle_alpha   90.00
_cell.angle_beta   90.00
_cell.angle_gamma   90.00
#
_symmetry.space_group_name_H-M   'P 1'
#
loop_
_entity.id
_entity.type
_entity.pdbx_description
1 polymer ?
#
loop_
_entity_poly.entity_id
_entity_poly.type
_entity_poly.pdbx_seq_one_letter_code
_entity_poly.pdbx_strand_id
1 'polypeptide(L)' 'MYYSQTKQDEMRRQLAELRSEHRDLDHALDLIQQSPYVNQLQIRRMKKRKLMLKDMIAFLENALIPDEPA' A
#
# COMPACT_ATOMS: atom_id res chain seq x y z
N MET A 1 30.35 10.43 -5.63
CA MET A 1 29.01 10.52 -6.25
C MET A 1 28.41 9.12 -6.33
N TYR A 2 27.70 8.68 -5.28
CA TYR A 2 27.10 7.33 -5.17
C TYR A 2 25.67 7.43 -4.62
N TYR A 3 24.92 8.46 -5.04
CA TYR A 3 23.63 8.81 -4.42
C TYR A 3 22.40 8.17 -5.10
N SER A 4 22.55 7.57 -6.29
CA SER A 4 21.38 7.04 -7.03
C SER A 4 20.91 5.68 -6.52
N GLN A 5 21.83 4.82 -6.04
CA GLN A 5 21.52 3.47 -5.58
C GLN A 5 20.70 3.50 -4.28
N THR A 6 21.11 4.33 -3.32
CA THR A 6 20.47 4.43 -1.99
C THR A 6 19.04 4.92 -2.08
N LYS A 7 18.75 5.86 -3.00
CA LYS A 7 17.39 6.39 -3.20
C LYS A 7 16.42 5.34 -3.73
N GLN A 8 16.87 4.49 -4.65
CA GLN A 8 16.05 3.38 -5.15
C GLN A 8 15.82 2.32 -4.06
N ASP A 9 16.82 2.04 -3.23
CA ASP A 9 16.68 1.10 -2.11
C ASP A 9 15.72 1.62 -1.04
N GLU A 10 15.74 2.92 -0.73
CA GLU A 10 14.77 3.57 0.15
C GLU A 10 13.34 3.47 -0.41
N MET A 11 13.15 3.78 -1.69
CA MET A 11 11.84 3.64 -2.36
C MET A 11 11.34 2.20 -2.34
N ARG A 12 12.23 1.21 -2.54
CA ARG A 12 11.88 -0.23 -2.44
C ARG A 12 11.49 -0.63 -1.02
N ARG A 13 12.16 -0.09 0.01
CA ARG A 13 11.78 -0.31 1.41
C ARG A 13 10.40 0.27 1.71
N GLN A 14 10.16 1.53 1.33
CA GLN A 14 8.85 2.17 1.48
C GLN A 14 7.74 1.39 0.77
N LEU A 15 8.00 0.90 -0.45
CA LEU A 15 7.07 0.04 -1.17
C LEU A 15 6.75 -1.25 -0.41
N ALA A 16 7.75 -1.90 0.18
CA ALA A 16 7.56 -3.10 0.98
C ALA A 16 6.71 -2.84 2.24
N GLU A 17 6.96 -1.71 2.93
CA GLU A 17 6.17 -1.27 4.08
C GLU A 17 4.71 -1.01 3.70
N LEU A 18 4.46 -0.24 2.65
CA LEU A 18 3.10 0.05 2.17
C LEU A 18 2.36 -1.22 1.75
N ARG A 19 3.04 -2.16 1.09
CA ARG A 19 2.47 -3.47 0.74
C ARG A 19 2.14 -4.30 1.98
N SER A 20 2.95 -4.20 3.04
CA SER A 20 2.64 -4.86 4.31
C SER A 20 1.42 -4.24 4.97
N GLU A 21 1.39 -2.92 5.11
CA GLU A 21 0.25 -2.20 5.71
C GLU A 21 -1.05 -2.46 4.94
N HIS A 22 -0.99 -2.54 3.61
CA HIS A 22 -2.13 -2.90 2.77
C HIS A 22 -2.65 -4.31 3.08
N ARG A 23 -1.76 -5.31 3.25
CA ARG A 23 -2.16 -6.68 3.63
C ARG A 23 -2.75 -6.72 5.04
N ASP A 24 -2.16 -6.00 5.98
CA ASP A 24 -2.66 -5.94 7.36
C ASP A 24 -4.07 -5.32 7.42
N LEU A 25 -4.33 -4.30 6.60
CA LEU A 25 -5.66 -3.72 6.44
C LEU A 25 -6.67 -4.71 5.82
N ASP A 26 -6.23 -5.58 4.92
CA ASP A 26 -7.08 -6.63 4.37
C ASP A 26 -7.46 -7.66 5.44
N HIS A 27 -6.47 -8.15 6.19
CA HIS A 27 -6.74 -9.05 7.31
C HIS A 27 -7.68 -8.42 8.34
N ALA A 28 -7.48 -7.15 8.68
CA ALA A 28 -8.36 -6.44 9.60
C ALA A 28 -9.78 -6.26 9.04
N LEU A 29 -9.93 -6.01 7.74
CA LEU A 29 -11.23 -5.93 7.07
C LEU A 29 -11.97 -7.28 7.09
N ASP A 30 -11.26 -8.38 6.88
CA ASP A 30 -11.82 -9.74 6.91
C ASP A 30 -12.33 -10.08 8.32
N LEU A 31 -11.55 -9.77 9.35
CA LEU A 31 -11.93 -9.97 10.75
C LEU A 31 -13.20 -9.16 11.13
N ILE A 32 -13.28 -7.91 10.69
CA ILE A 32 -14.44 -7.05 10.97
C ILE A 32 -15.69 -7.55 10.24
N GLN A 33 -15.55 -8.08 9.02
CA GLN A 33 -16.67 -8.63 8.25
C GLN A 33 -17.23 -9.92 8.85
N GLN A 34 -16.40 -10.70 9.56
CA GLN A 34 -16.83 -11.90 10.27
C GLN A 34 -17.54 -11.61 11.60
N SER A 35 -17.40 -10.39 12.13
CA SER A 35 -18.06 -9.99 13.37
C SER A 35 -19.56 -9.74 13.15
N PRO A 36 -20.46 -10.26 14.01
CA PRO A 36 -21.90 -9.99 13.90
C PRO A 36 -22.27 -8.52 14.14
N TYR A 37 -21.38 -7.72 14.75
CA TYR A 37 -21.57 -6.29 15.00
C TYR A 37 -20.75 -5.44 14.01
N VAL A 38 -20.96 -5.65 12.71
CA VAL A 38 -20.24 -4.95 11.66
C VAL A 38 -20.48 -3.44 11.73
N ASN A 39 -19.43 -2.67 12.03
CA ASN A 39 -19.47 -1.22 11.93
C ASN A 39 -19.22 -0.79 10.47
N GLN A 40 -20.29 -0.49 9.74
CA GLN A 40 -20.20 -0.08 8.32
C GLN A 40 -19.36 1.19 8.10
N LEU A 41 -19.34 2.12 9.06
CA LEU A 41 -18.51 3.32 8.97
C LEU A 41 -17.02 2.97 9.08
N GLN A 42 -16.67 2.04 9.97
CA GLN A 42 -15.31 1.54 10.11
C GLN A 42 -14.85 0.83 8.83
N ILE A 43 -15.67 -0.05 8.27
CA ILE A 43 -15.38 -0.70 6.97
C ILE A 43 -15.17 0.34 5.87
N ARG A 44 -16.05 1.34 5.76
CA ARG A 44 -15.93 2.39 4.73
C ARG A 44 -14.62 3.17 4.88
N ARG A 45 -14.22 3.53 6.11
CA ARG A 45 -12.95 4.21 6.37
C ARG A 45 -11.75 3.34 6.02
N MET A 46 -11.78 2.06 6.37
CA MET A 46 -10.69 1.12 6.07
C MET A 46 -10.56 0.86 4.58
N LYS A 47 -11.68 0.66 3.85
CA LYS A 47 -11.68 0.55 2.39
C LYS A 47 -11.11 1.80 1.71
N LYS A 48 -11.43 3.00 2.21
CA LYS A 48 -10.85 4.24 1.71
C LYS A 48 -9.33 4.29 1.94
N ARG A 49 -8.86 3.91 3.14
CA ARG A 49 -7.42 3.84 3.45
C ARG A 49 -6.71 2.80 2.57
N LYS A 50 -7.33 1.63 2.36
CA LYS A 50 -6.83 0.59 1.45
C LYS A 50 -6.67 1.11 0.01
N LEU A 51 -7.65 1.85 -0.49
CA LEU A 51 -7.56 2.48 -1.81
C LEU A 51 -6.39 3.47 -1.89
N MET A 52 -6.23 4.34 -0.89
CA MET A 52 -5.10 5.28 -0.85
C MET A 52 -3.75 4.58 -0.84
N LEU A 53 -3.61 3.49 -0.06
CA LEU A 53 -2.36 2.71 -0.05
C LEU A 53 -2.09 2.05 -1.40
N LYS A 54 -3.14 1.51 -2.05
CA LYS A 54 -3.01 0.95 -3.40
C LYS A 54 -2.52 2.00 -4.40
N ASP A 55 -3.07 3.22 -4.35
CA ASP A 55 -2.66 4.31 -5.23
C ASP A 55 -1.21 4.75 -4.96
N MET A 56 -0.80 4.82 -3.68
CA MET A 56 0.58 5.13 -3.29
C MET A 56 1.57 4.04 -3.72
N ILE A 57 1.18 2.77 -3.60
CA ILE A 57 1.96 1.62 -4.07
C ILE A 57 2.16 1.74 -5.58
N ALA A 58 1.09 1.94 -6.35
CA ALA A 58 1.17 2.07 -7.81
C ALA A 58 2.04 3.26 -8.23
N PHE A 59 1.93 4.39 -7.52
CA PHE A 59 2.78 5.56 -7.77
C PHE A 59 4.26 5.27 -7.54
N LEU A 60 4.61 4.61 -6.42
CA LEU A 60 6.00 4.25 -6.12
C LEU A 60 6.54 3.14 -7.04
N GLU A 61 5.69 2.19 -7.43
CA GLU A 61 6.03 1.16 -8.41
C GLU A 61 6.37 1.79 -9.76
N ASN A 62 5.53 2.70 -10.25
CA ASN A 62 5.78 3.43 -11.49
C ASN A 62 7.04 4.30 -11.40
N ALA A 63 7.33 4.91 -10.25
CA ALA A 63 8.56 5.68 -10.04
C ALA A 63 9.83 4.79 -9.96
N LEU A 64 9.67 3.50 -9.64
CA LEU A 64 10.76 2.52 -9.55
C LEU A 64 10.99 1.75 -10.85
N ILE A 65 9.99 1.66 -11.73
CA ILE A 65 10.14 1.14 -13.09
C ILE A 65 10.86 2.23 -13.91
N PRO A 66 12.12 2.03 -14.33
CA PRO A 66 12.72 2.93 -15.31
C PRO A 66 11.90 2.81 -16.59
N ASP A 67 11.44 3.92 -17.17
CA ASP A 67 10.73 3.96 -18.45
C ASP A 67 11.47 3.11 -19.50
N GLU A 68 11.06 1.86 -19.70
CA GLU A 68 11.19 1.21 -21.00
C GLU A 68 9.95 1.62 -21.79
N PRO A 69 10.10 2.47 -22.83
CA PRO A 69 8.98 2.83 -23.67
C PRO A 69 8.46 1.55 -24.33
N ALA A 70 7.18 1.25 -24.11
CA ALA A 70 6.44 0.25 -24.88
C ALA A 70 6.31 0.67 -26.35
#